data_AF-A0A2S2GBD5-F1
#
_entry.id   AF-A0A2S2GBD5-F1
#
_cell.length_a   1.000
_cell.length_b   1.000
_cell.length_c   1.000
_cell.angle_alpha   90.00
_cell.angle_beta   90.00
_cell.angle_gamma   90.00
#
_symmetry.space_group_name_H-M   'P 1'
#
loop_
_entity.id
_entity.type
_entity.pdbx_description
1 polymer ?
#
loop_
_entity_poly.entity_id
_entity_poly.type
_entity_poly.pdbx_seq_one_letter_code
_entity_poly.pdbx_strand_id
1 'polypeptide(L)'
;MSRISRLRRPSRTTAGLAATAAALALLTGACSMEDATCGGGEYPVLAVNSAGSACVPDDEKPPKGYARYPEGKEPKHVDDTWDTYWRTHTVDENGRTVDLPDDE
;
A
#
# COMPACT_ATOMS: atom_id res chain seq x y z
N MET A 1 -71.23 17.71 -26.75
CA MET A 1 -69.85 17.18 -26.64
C MET A 1 -69.08 17.53 -27.90
N SER A 2 -68.14 18.48 -27.83
CA SER A 2 -67.03 18.60 -28.78
C SER A 2 -65.99 19.55 -28.21
N ARG A 3 -64.78 19.03 -28.01
CA ARG A 3 -63.65 19.67 -27.34
C ARG A 3 -62.99 20.58 -28.36
N ILE A 4 -62.88 21.88 -28.06
CA ILE A 4 -62.02 22.79 -28.81
C ILE A 4 -60.77 23.04 -27.98
N SER A 5 -59.68 22.55 -28.55
CA SER A 5 -58.35 22.41 -28.00
C SER A 5 -57.77 23.77 -27.62
N ARG A 6 -57.27 23.87 -26.38
CA ARG A 6 -56.48 25.01 -25.89
C ARG A 6 -55.21 25.13 -26.73
N LEU A 7 -55.11 26.21 -27.51
CA LEU A 7 -53.90 26.57 -28.24
C LEU A 7 -52.79 26.95 -27.24
N ARG A 8 -51.74 26.13 -27.20
CA ARG A 8 -50.48 26.44 -26.52
C ARG A 8 -49.84 27.66 -27.18
N ARG A 9 -49.41 28.63 -26.36
CA ARG A 9 -48.37 29.59 -26.77
C ARG A 9 -47.14 29.40 -25.88
N PRO A 10 -45.96 29.12 -26.45
CA PRO A 10 -44.75 28.83 -25.69
C PRO A 10 -44.06 30.15 -25.33
N SER A 11 -43.80 30.34 -24.05
CA SER A 11 -42.99 31.47 -23.59
C SER A 11 -41.87 30.96 -22.68
N ARG A 12 -40.74 30.71 -23.35
CA ARG A 12 -39.39 31.12 -22.93
C ARG A 12 -38.86 30.52 -21.63
N THR A 13 -38.22 29.37 -21.78
CA THR A 13 -36.81 29.15 -21.41
C THR A 13 -36.32 29.95 -20.21
N THR A 14 -36.51 29.41 -19.02
CA THR A 14 -35.72 29.81 -17.85
C THR A 14 -35.41 28.57 -17.01
N ALA A 15 -34.16 28.50 -16.56
CA ALA A 15 -33.63 27.61 -15.53
C ALA A 15 -33.48 26.12 -15.86
N GLY A 16 -32.64 25.82 -16.86
CA GLY A 16 -31.94 24.55 -16.93
C GLY A 16 -30.47 24.75 -16.56
N LEU A 17 -30.16 24.95 -15.26
CA LEU A 17 -28.78 25.02 -14.73
C LEU A 17 -28.82 24.71 -13.23
N ALA A 18 -29.18 23.47 -12.89
CA ALA A 18 -29.10 23.00 -11.51
C ALA A 18 -28.90 21.48 -11.49
N ALA A 19 -27.73 21.02 -11.94
CA ALA A 19 -27.14 19.74 -11.55
C ALA A 19 -25.81 19.60 -12.30
N THR A 20 -24.68 19.61 -11.59
CA THR A 20 -23.42 18.88 -11.91
C THR A 20 -22.23 19.41 -11.08
N ALA A 21 -22.41 19.68 -9.78
CA ALA A 21 -21.27 20.03 -8.92
C ALA A 21 -20.87 18.93 -7.90
N ALA A 22 -21.61 17.82 -7.81
CA ALA A 22 -21.42 16.84 -6.74
C ALA A 22 -20.66 15.56 -7.12
N ALA A 23 -20.11 15.45 -8.35
CA ALA A 23 -19.54 14.18 -8.83
C ALA A 23 -18.02 14.00 -8.59
N LEU A 24 -17.29 15.04 -8.17
CA LEU A 24 -15.83 14.96 -8.01
C LEU A 24 -15.36 14.43 -6.64
N ALA A 25 -16.25 14.33 -5.65
CA ALA A 25 -15.87 13.92 -4.29
C ALA A 25 -15.81 12.40 -4.07
N LEU A 26 -16.23 11.58 -5.04
CA LEU A 26 -16.26 10.11 -4.92
C LEU A 26 -15.03 9.43 -5.53
N LEU A 27 -14.15 10.18 -6.20
CA LEU A 27 -12.96 9.65 -6.87
C LEU A 27 -11.71 9.61 -5.97
N THR A 28 -11.79 10.11 -4.73
CA THR A 28 -10.72 9.91 -3.72
C THR A 28 -10.89 8.56 -3.00
N GLY A 29 -11.53 7.58 -3.65
CA GLY A 29 -11.55 6.20 -3.19
C GLY A 29 -10.10 5.78 -2.92
N ALA A 30 -9.82 5.55 -1.65
CA ALA A 30 -8.48 5.32 -1.12
C ALA A 30 -7.77 4.27 -1.96
N CYS A 31 -6.82 4.71 -2.79
CA CYS A 31 -5.85 3.78 -3.32
C CYS A 31 -5.10 3.25 -2.10
N SER A 32 -5.34 1.98 -1.75
CA SER A 32 -4.52 1.26 -0.80
C SER A 32 -3.15 1.10 -1.46
N MET A 33 -2.31 2.13 -1.31
CA MET A 33 -0.92 2.08 -1.72
C MET A 33 -0.20 1.43 -0.55
N GLU A 34 -0.19 0.10 -0.52
CA GLU A 34 0.74 -0.60 0.37
C GLU A 34 2.15 -0.32 -0.16
N ASP A 35 2.95 0.39 0.63
CA ASP A 35 4.31 0.73 0.25
C ASP A 35 5.14 -0.55 0.24
N ALA A 36 5.84 -0.84 -0.87
CA ALA A 36 6.73 -1.99 -0.96
C ALA A 36 7.91 -1.81 0.02
N THR A 37 8.39 -2.90 0.63
CA THR A 37 9.53 -2.85 1.56
C THR A 37 10.81 -2.42 0.85
N CYS A 38 11.00 -2.87 -0.40
CA CYS A 38 12.12 -2.49 -1.25
C CYS A 38 11.65 -2.05 -2.63
N GLY A 39 12.52 -1.32 -3.34
CA GLY A 39 12.28 -0.91 -4.71
C GLY A 39 12.22 -2.10 -5.68
N GLY A 40 11.68 -1.85 -6.88
CA GLY A 40 11.70 -2.87 -7.93
C GLY A 40 13.14 -3.19 -8.37
N GLY A 41 13.49 -4.48 -8.36
CA GLY A 41 14.84 -4.97 -8.67
C GLY A 41 15.75 -5.11 -7.43
N GLU A 42 15.19 -4.91 -6.24
CA GLU A 42 15.85 -5.14 -4.97
C GLU A 42 15.05 -6.15 -4.14
N TYR A 43 15.75 -6.81 -3.23
CA TYR A 43 15.16 -7.68 -2.22
C TYR A 43 15.57 -7.22 -0.82
N PRO A 44 14.71 -7.40 0.19
CA PRO A 44 15.04 -7.08 1.57
C PRO A 44 15.98 -8.13 2.20
N VAL A 45 16.87 -7.66 3.07
CA VAL A 45 17.72 -8.45 3.97
C VAL A 45 17.52 -8.01 5.40
N LEU A 46 17.77 -8.90 6.36
CA LEU A 46 17.79 -8.56 7.78
C LEU A 46 19.20 -8.57 8.35
N ALA A 47 19.45 -7.68 9.31
CA ALA A 47 20.68 -7.67 10.09
C ALA A 47 20.73 -8.90 11.00
N VAL A 48 21.88 -9.56 11.08
CA VAL A 48 22.08 -10.76 11.91
C VAL A 48 22.30 -10.34 13.37
N ASN A 49 21.61 -10.99 14.31
CA ASN A 49 21.61 -10.68 15.76
C ASN A 49 21.19 -9.25 16.15
N SER A 50 20.57 -8.48 15.26
CA SER A 50 20.08 -7.14 15.60
C SER A 50 18.80 -6.80 14.85
N ALA A 51 18.15 -5.73 15.28
CA ALA A 51 17.06 -5.13 14.54
C ALA A 51 17.58 -4.50 13.25
N GLY A 52 16.70 -4.37 12.26
CA GLY A 52 16.95 -3.62 11.05
C GLY A 52 17.00 -4.48 9.79
N SER A 53 16.80 -3.79 8.68
CA SER A 53 16.77 -4.36 7.34
C SER A 53 17.46 -3.44 6.34
N ALA A 54 17.75 -3.95 5.15
CA ALA A 54 18.25 -3.18 4.03
C ALA A 54 17.70 -3.76 2.72
N CYS A 55 17.77 -2.98 1.63
CA CYS A 55 17.47 -3.44 0.28
C CYS A 55 18.77 -3.70 -0.48
N VAL A 56 18.82 -4.80 -1.21
CA VAL A 56 19.99 -5.23 -1.97
C VAL A 56 19.55 -5.55 -3.40
N PRO A 57 20.29 -5.15 -4.45
CA PRO A 57 19.95 -5.51 -5.83
C PRO A 57 19.86 -7.02 -6.04
N ASP A 58 18.90 -7.49 -6.84
CA ASP A 58 18.61 -8.92 -7.05
C ASP A 58 19.80 -9.78 -7.47
N ASP A 59 20.77 -9.20 -8.18
CA ASP A 59 21.98 -9.86 -8.67
C ASP A 59 23.17 -9.79 -7.69
N GLU A 60 23.02 -9.11 -6.56
CA GLU A 60 24.03 -8.99 -5.53
C GLU A 60 23.80 -9.95 -4.34
N LYS A 61 24.86 -10.15 -3.56
CA LYS A 61 24.80 -10.92 -2.31
C LYS A 61 24.53 -9.98 -1.14
N PRO A 62 23.89 -10.46 -0.06
CA PRO A 62 23.77 -9.68 1.16
C PRO A 62 25.13 -9.15 1.63
N PRO A 63 25.21 -7.87 2.07
CA PRO A 63 26.42 -7.32 2.65
C PRO A 63 26.79 -8.05 3.95
N LYS A 64 28.05 -7.91 4.38
CA LYS A 64 28.52 -8.54 5.63
C LYS A 64 27.66 -8.05 6.81
N GLY A 65 27.22 -8.99 7.64
CA GLY A 65 26.36 -8.71 8.80
C GLY A 65 24.86 -8.78 8.48
N TYR A 66 24.48 -9.03 7.22
CA TYR A 66 23.11 -9.23 6.80
C TYR A 66 22.91 -10.64 6.24
N ALA A 67 21.67 -11.13 6.33
CA ALA A 67 21.25 -12.40 5.78
C ALA A 67 19.99 -12.22 4.91
N ARG A 68 19.69 -13.23 4.10
CA ARG A 68 18.37 -13.35 3.47
C ARG A 68 17.35 -13.74 4.55
N TYR A 69 16.12 -13.28 4.40
CA TYR A 69 15.01 -13.80 5.19
C TYR A 69 14.83 -15.31 4.93
N PRO A 70 14.37 -16.08 5.93
CA PRO A 70 13.92 -17.45 5.70
C PRO A 70 12.88 -17.50 4.57
N GLU A 71 12.89 -18.59 3.80
CA GLU A 71 11.98 -18.75 2.66
C GLU A 71 10.52 -18.55 3.06
N GLY A 72 9.81 -17.71 2.30
CA GLY A 72 8.40 -17.39 2.57
C GLY A 72 8.16 -16.47 3.76
N LYS A 73 9.22 -15.99 4.43
CA LYS A 73 9.17 -15.04 5.56
C LYS A 73 9.74 -13.66 5.24
N GLU A 74 9.74 -13.32 3.95
CA GLU A 74 10.26 -12.06 3.45
C GLU A 74 9.16 -10.98 3.49
N PRO A 75 9.44 -9.78 4.04
CA PRO A 75 8.53 -8.65 3.97
C PRO A 75 8.40 -8.16 2.53
N LYS A 76 7.17 -7.98 2.07
CA LYS A 76 6.83 -7.49 0.73
C LYS A 76 6.35 -6.05 0.78
N HIS A 77 5.57 -5.71 1.80
CA HIS A 77 5.09 -4.36 2.04
C HIS A 77 5.38 -3.93 3.47
N VAL A 78 5.52 -2.61 3.66
CA VAL A 78 5.59 -1.98 4.97
C VAL A 78 4.34 -2.36 5.78
N ASP A 79 4.53 -2.69 7.06
CA ASP A 79 3.50 -3.14 7.98
C ASP A 79 2.81 -4.47 7.60
N ASP A 80 3.34 -5.23 6.63
CA ASP A 80 2.84 -6.57 6.38
C ASP A 80 3.17 -7.54 7.53
N THR A 81 2.69 -8.78 7.41
CA THR A 81 2.87 -9.80 8.44
C THR A 81 4.34 -10.04 8.77
N TRP A 82 5.21 -10.04 7.77
CA TRP A 82 6.64 -10.30 7.97
C TRP A 82 7.38 -9.05 8.41
N ASP A 83 7.06 -7.88 7.87
CA ASP A 83 7.61 -6.61 8.33
C ASP A 83 7.35 -6.43 9.84
N THR A 84 6.12 -6.72 10.27
CA THR A 84 5.74 -6.67 11.68
C THR A 84 6.43 -7.75 12.52
N TYR A 85 6.49 -8.99 12.04
CA TYR A 85 7.12 -10.10 12.77
C TYR A 85 8.59 -9.83 13.08
N TRP A 86 9.33 -9.29 12.11
CA TRP A 86 10.76 -9.01 12.25
C TRP A 86 11.08 -7.76 13.08
N ARG A 87 10.08 -7.03 13.58
CA ARG A 87 10.30 -5.94 14.55
C ARG A 87 10.76 -6.43 15.91
N THR A 88 10.47 -7.69 16.25
CA THR A 88 10.84 -8.30 17.53
C THR A 88 11.68 -9.56 17.37
N HIS A 89 12.04 -9.93 16.14
CA HIS A 89 12.79 -11.15 15.84
C HIS A 89 13.95 -10.84 14.90
N THR A 90 14.93 -11.72 14.89
CA THR A 90 16.06 -11.69 13.94
C THR A 90 16.53 -13.12 13.65
N VAL A 91 17.59 -13.27 12.85
CA VAL A 91 18.32 -14.53 12.72
C VAL A 91 19.66 -14.45 13.45
N ASP A 92 20.05 -15.54 14.12
CA ASP A 92 21.36 -15.67 14.76
C ASP A 92 22.46 -16.01 13.74
N GLU A 93 23.71 -16.09 14.21
CA GLU A 93 24.87 -16.46 13.36
C GLU A 93 24.74 -17.84 12.71
N ASN A 94 23.84 -18.69 13.21
CA ASN A 94 23.57 -20.03 12.70
C ASN A 94 22.34 -20.06 11.78
N GLY A 95 21.71 -18.91 11.50
CA GLY A 95 20.50 -18.79 10.69
C GLY A 95 19.22 -19.22 11.41
N ARG A 96 19.23 -19.35 12.75
CA ARG A 96 18.03 -19.64 13.54
C ARG A 96 17.28 -18.36 13.83
N THR A 97 15.96 -18.40 13.70
CA THR A 97 15.12 -17.29 14.14
C THR A 97 15.10 -17.22 15.67
N VAL A 98 15.41 -16.05 16.21
CA VAL A 98 15.45 -15.75 17.65
C VAL A 98 14.72 -14.43 17.91
N ASP A 99 14.29 -14.22 19.15
CA ASP A 99 13.81 -12.90 19.58
C ASP A 99 14.96 -11.90 19.59
N LEU A 100 14.67 -10.64 19.31
CA LEU A 100 15.62 -9.57 19.52
C LEU A 100 15.95 -9.47 21.01
N PRO A 101 17.21 -9.20 21.39
CA PRO A 101 17.53 -8.90 22.77
C PRO A 101 16.75 -7.66 23.21
N ASP A 102 16.17 -7.70 24.41
CA ASP A 102 15.56 -6.53 25.02
C ASP A 102 16.64 -5.45 25.20
N ASP A 103 16.35 -4.22 24.78
CA ASP A 103 17.19 -3.07 25.08
C ASP A 103 17.10 -2.82 26.61
N GLU A 104 18.17 -3.15 27.36
CA GLU A 104 18.29 -2.79 28.79
C GLU A 104 18.52 -1.29 29.02
#